data_AF-A0A1H8UWA1-F1
#
_entry.id   AF-A0A1H8UWA1-F1
#
_cell.length_a   1.000
_cell.length_b   1.000
_cell.length_c   1.000
_cell.angle_alpha   90.00
_cell.angle_beta   90.00
_cell.angle_gamma   90.00
#
_symmetry.space_group_name_H-M   'P 1'
#
loop_
_entity.id
_entity.type
_entity.pdbx_description
1 polymer ?
#
loop_
_entity_poly.entity_id
_entity_poly.type
_entity_poly.pdbx_seq_one_letter_code
_entity_poly.pdbx_strand_id
1 'polypeptide(L)'
;MTLFETFQFKKTNGEVLNFNQLTLNELKQLHWNEGRFDWEIAELFNISKSKVQQKRRKMGITRKEMIIEDLINNKDEDYHELNQKAFERIMTTENIDVISKALTNFAFRSGPVEDIHSNNQLTQKDMKTLNKFIVNRLSYVIKLIIESRGIELEYLIRSNALFNTGWDAAEEDDGDNFYLVKQELLKWNR
;
A
#
# COMPACT_ATOMS: atom_id res chain seq x y z
N MET A 1 -5.98 -28.14 -8.29
CA MET A 1 -5.64 -28.78 -7.01
C MET A 1 -5.33 -27.66 -6.03
N THR A 2 -6.03 -27.61 -4.90
CA THR A 2 -5.83 -26.59 -3.86
C THR A 2 -4.51 -26.81 -3.13
N LEU A 3 -4.03 -25.81 -2.38
CA LEU A 3 -2.83 -25.96 -1.55
C LEU A 3 -3.08 -27.00 -0.45
N PHE A 4 -4.28 -27.02 0.12
CA PHE A 4 -4.69 -28.03 1.09
C PHE A 4 -4.65 -29.45 0.51
N GLU A 5 -5.20 -29.66 -0.69
CA GLU A 5 -5.13 -30.95 -1.40
C GLU A 5 -3.68 -31.35 -1.72
N THR A 6 -2.85 -30.39 -2.10
CA THR A 6 -1.43 -30.63 -2.40
C THR A 6 -0.69 -31.15 -1.16
N PHE A 7 -0.93 -30.54 0.00
CA PHE A 7 -0.36 -31.02 1.26
C PHE A 7 -0.96 -32.36 1.70
N GLN A 8 -2.26 -32.59 1.50
CA GLN A 8 -2.86 -33.89 1.77
C GLN A 8 -2.19 -34.99 0.94
N PHE A 9 -1.99 -34.75 -0.35
CA PHE A 9 -1.33 -35.69 -1.26
C PHE A 9 0.10 -36.01 -0.82
N LYS A 10 0.90 -34.98 -0.48
CA LYS A 10 2.25 -35.16 0.07
C LYS A 10 2.26 -36.01 1.35
N LYS A 11 1.33 -35.72 2.26
CA LYS A 11 1.17 -36.49 3.50
C LYS A 11 0.80 -37.95 3.24
N THR A 12 -0.11 -38.22 2.30
CA THR A 12 -0.48 -39.60 1.92
C THR A 12 0.67 -40.36 1.26
N ASN A 13 1.61 -39.66 0.62
CA ASN A 13 2.83 -40.25 0.06
C ASN A 13 3.98 -40.39 1.08
N GLY A 14 3.72 -40.10 2.36
CA GLY A 14 4.69 -40.26 3.44
C GLY A 14 5.66 -39.09 3.63
N GLU A 15 5.45 -37.95 2.97
CA GLU A 15 6.26 -36.75 3.22
C GLU A 15 5.92 -36.15 4.59
N VAL A 16 6.96 -35.75 5.33
CA VAL A 16 6.80 -35.05 6.60
C VAL A 16 6.58 -33.57 6.33
N LEU A 17 5.37 -33.09 6.62
CA LEU A 17 5.03 -31.67 6.50
C LEU A 17 5.49 -30.89 7.74
N ASN A 18 6.23 -29.79 7.54
CA ASN A 18 6.72 -28.95 8.63
C ASN A 18 5.91 -27.66 8.75
N PHE A 19 5.02 -27.59 9.73
CA PHE A 19 4.20 -26.40 10.00
C PHE A 19 5.03 -25.14 10.26
N ASN A 20 6.22 -25.26 10.86
CA ASN A 20 7.05 -24.11 11.17
C ASN A 20 7.61 -23.44 9.92
N GLN A 21 7.74 -24.17 8.81
CA GLN A 21 8.23 -23.66 7.53
C GLN A 21 7.15 -23.00 6.66
N LEU A 22 5.87 -23.15 6.99
CA LEU A 22 4.80 -22.44 6.28
C LEU A 22 5.08 -20.93 6.29
N THR A 23 5.09 -20.36 5.08
CA THR A 23 5.17 -18.92 4.84
C THR A 23 3.86 -18.23 5.20
N LEU A 24 3.89 -16.90 5.26
CA LEU A 24 2.69 -16.07 5.42
C LEU A 24 1.65 -16.40 4.33
N ASN A 25 2.09 -16.42 3.07
CA ASN A 25 1.21 -16.62 1.91
C ASN A 25 0.56 -18.01 1.90
N GLU A 26 1.30 -19.06 2.22
CA GLU A 26 0.73 -20.42 2.28
C GLU A 26 -0.27 -20.57 3.42
N LEU A 27 0.03 -20.02 4.60
CA LEU A 27 -0.90 -20.09 5.73
C LEU A 27 -2.15 -19.24 5.49
N LYS A 28 -2.00 -18.09 4.82
CA LYS A 28 -3.10 -17.23 4.37
C LYS A 28 -3.96 -17.96 3.33
N GLN A 29 -3.34 -18.59 2.34
CA GLN A 29 -4.01 -19.38 1.32
C GLN A 29 -4.86 -20.50 1.94
N LEU A 30 -4.30 -21.28 2.86
CA LEU A 30 -5.03 -22.35 3.54
C LEU A 30 -6.22 -21.81 4.37
N HIS A 31 -5.97 -20.81 5.21
CA HIS A 31 -6.96 -20.37 6.20
C HIS A 31 -8.05 -19.47 5.61
N TRP A 32 -7.66 -18.52 4.74
CA TRP A 32 -8.55 -17.48 4.24
C TRP A 32 -9.08 -17.81 2.85
N ASN A 33 -8.19 -17.99 1.87
CA ASN A 33 -8.59 -18.21 0.48
C ASN A 33 -9.32 -19.55 0.29
N GLU A 34 -8.85 -20.60 0.95
CA GLU A 34 -9.45 -21.94 0.90
C GLU A 34 -10.42 -22.22 2.05
N GLY A 35 -10.60 -21.25 2.96
CA GLY A 35 -11.57 -21.32 4.06
C GLY A 35 -11.32 -22.43 5.08
N ARG A 36 -10.10 -22.97 5.19
CA ARG A 36 -9.80 -24.09 6.10
C ARG A 36 -9.75 -23.63 7.55
N PHE A 37 -10.46 -24.35 8.40
CA PHE A 37 -10.48 -24.08 9.83
C PHE A 37 -9.14 -24.45 10.48
N ASP A 38 -8.82 -23.77 11.59
CA ASP A 38 -7.59 -24.03 12.35
C ASP A 38 -7.46 -25.52 12.76
N TRP A 39 -8.57 -26.27 12.89
CA TRP A 39 -8.53 -27.71 13.18
C TRP A 39 -8.18 -28.56 11.95
N GLU A 40 -8.64 -28.22 10.75
CA GLU A 40 -8.29 -28.94 9.51
C GLU A 40 -6.80 -28.76 9.21
N ILE A 41 -6.28 -27.55 9.40
CA ILE A 41 -4.85 -27.26 9.25
C ILE A 41 -4.06 -28.00 10.34
N ALA A 42 -4.55 -28.03 11.58
CA ALA A 42 -3.88 -28.75 12.66
C ALA A 42 -3.77 -30.26 12.38
N GLU A 43 -4.84 -30.86 11.86
CA GLU A 43 -4.87 -32.27 11.45
C GLU A 43 -3.90 -32.53 10.29
N LEU A 44 -3.88 -31.65 9.29
CA LEU A 44 -2.97 -31.75 8.14
C LEU A 44 -1.51 -31.85 8.58
N PHE A 45 -1.07 -31.00 9.51
CA PHE A 45 0.32 -30.95 9.98
C PHE A 45 0.60 -31.76 11.27
N ASN A 46 -0.40 -32.48 11.79
CA ASN A 46 -0.30 -33.26 13.04
C ASN A 46 0.19 -32.43 14.24
N ILE A 47 -0.40 -31.25 14.44
CA ILE A 47 -0.10 -30.33 15.54
C ILE A 47 -1.37 -29.93 16.29
N SER A 48 -1.24 -29.16 17.37
CA SER A 48 -2.40 -28.62 18.06
C SER A 48 -3.03 -27.44 17.31
N LYS A 49 -4.36 -27.32 17.37
CA LYS A 49 -5.11 -26.14 16.92
C LYS A 49 -4.57 -24.84 17.52
N SER A 50 -4.15 -24.87 18.79
CA SER A 50 -3.58 -23.70 19.46
C SER A 50 -2.28 -23.20 18.80
N LYS A 51 -1.42 -24.10 18.31
CA LYS A 51 -0.21 -23.73 17.56
C LYS A 51 -0.55 -23.07 16.23
N VAL A 52 -1.55 -23.58 15.52
CA VAL A 52 -2.05 -22.95 14.28
C VAL A 52 -2.55 -21.54 14.56
N GLN A 53 -3.43 -21.39 15.55
CA GLN A 53 -4.00 -20.10 15.94
C GLN A 53 -2.92 -19.10 16.38
N GLN A 54 -1.92 -19.54 17.15
CA GLN A 54 -0.83 -18.68 17.62
C GLN A 54 0.03 -18.18 16.45
N LYS A 55 0.46 -19.08 15.55
CA LYS A 55 1.27 -18.69 14.38
C LYS A 55 0.49 -17.75 13.47
N ARG A 56 -0.79 -18.07 13.22
CA ARG A 56 -1.71 -17.25 12.43
C ARG A 56 -1.83 -15.82 12.97
N ARG A 57 -2.07 -15.68 14.28
CA ARG A 57 -2.11 -14.36 14.96
C ARG A 57 -0.77 -13.63 14.90
N LYS A 58 0.35 -14.33 15.14
CA LYS A 58 1.69 -13.74 15.07
C LYS A 58 2.02 -13.21 13.67
N MET A 59 1.47 -13.84 12.64
CA MET A 59 1.60 -13.45 11.23
C MET A 59 0.53 -12.44 10.78
N GLY A 60 -0.34 -11.95 11.67
CA GLY A 60 -1.36 -10.96 11.32
C GLY A 60 -2.52 -11.51 10.48
N ILE A 61 -2.70 -12.84 10.38
CA ILE A 61 -3.80 -13.45 9.63
C ILE A 61 -5.02 -13.58 10.56
N THR A 62 -5.57 -12.47 11.03
CA THR A 62 -6.85 -12.49 11.76
C THR A 62 -7.97 -11.98 10.88
N ARG A 63 -9.22 -12.34 11.21
CA ARG A 63 -10.38 -11.98 10.39
C ARG A 63 -10.46 -10.46 10.14
N LYS A 64 -10.04 -9.65 11.11
CA LYS A 64 -10.04 -8.19 11.00
C LYS A 64 -9.00 -7.69 9.99
N GLU A 65 -7.76 -8.11 10.12
CA GLU A 65 -6.66 -7.77 9.22
C GLU A 65 -6.93 -8.27 7.81
N MET A 66 -7.49 -9.47 7.68
CA MET A 66 -7.87 -10.06 6.41
C MET A 66 -8.99 -9.29 5.71
N ILE A 67 -10.04 -8.88 6.43
CA ILE A 67 -11.11 -8.05 5.86
C ILE A 67 -10.58 -6.68 5.42
N ILE A 68 -9.68 -6.06 6.19
CA ILE A 68 -9.07 -4.78 5.80
C ILE A 68 -8.18 -4.95 4.57
N GLU A 69 -7.41 -6.03 4.53
CA GLU A 69 -6.55 -6.34 3.40
C GLU A 69 -7.37 -6.66 2.14
N ASP A 70 -8.47 -7.40 2.27
CA ASP A 70 -9.43 -7.62 1.21
C ASP A 70 -10.11 -6.32 0.79
N LEU A 71 -10.50 -5.44 1.73
CA LEU A 71 -11.10 -4.14 1.40
C LEU A 71 -10.11 -3.29 0.59
N ILE A 72 -8.83 -3.26 0.98
CA ILE A 72 -7.82 -2.50 0.25
C ILE A 72 -7.51 -3.14 -1.12
N ASN A 73 -7.49 -4.47 -1.20
CA ASN A 73 -7.02 -5.20 -2.39
C ASN A 73 -8.11 -5.59 -3.39
N ASN A 74 -9.31 -5.92 -2.93
CA ASN A 74 -10.36 -6.48 -3.76
C ASN A 74 -11.15 -5.44 -4.55
N LYS A 75 -10.91 -4.13 -4.31
CA LYS A 75 -11.52 -3.01 -5.05
C LYS A 75 -12.95 -3.32 -5.52
N ASP A 76 -13.76 -3.85 -4.62
CA ASP A 76 -15.12 -4.27 -4.91
C ASP A 76 -16.04 -3.03 -4.97
N GLU A 77 -17.34 -3.24 -5.17
CA GLU A 77 -18.30 -2.14 -5.32
C GLU A 77 -18.29 -1.21 -4.10
N ASP A 78 -18.21 -1.78 -2.88
CA ASP A 78 -18.12 -1.03 -1.63
C ASP A 78 -16.82 -0.21 -1.55
N TYR A 79 -15.67 -0.78 -1.94
CA TYR A 79 -14.42 -0.04 -2.04
C TYR A 79 -14.51 1.10 -3.06
N HIS A 80 -15.08 0.84 -4.24
CA HIS A 80 -15.23 1.84 -5.28
C HIS A 80 -16.06 3.04 -4.81
N GLU A 81 -17.17 2.79 -4.10
CA GLU A 81 -18.00 3.85 -3.53
C GLU A 81 -17.25 4.66 -2.45
N LEU A 82 -16.56 3.97 -1.53
CA LEU A 82 -15.76 4.62 -0.48
C LEU A 82 -14.61 5.45 -1.08
N ASN A 83 -13.94 4.90 -2.09
CA ASN A 83 -12.87 5.56 -2.82
C ASN A 83 -13.40 6.79 -3.56
N GLN A 84 -14.52 6.67 -4.29
CA GLN A 84 -15.14 7.81 -4.97
C GLN A 84 -15.48 8.92 -3.99
N LYS A 85 -16.14 8.59 -2.87
CA LYS A 85 -16.45 9.56 -1.81
C LYS A 85 -15.18 10.20 -1.22
N ALA A 86 -14.07 9.47 -1.14
CA ALA A 86 -12.78 10.03 -0.71
C ALA A 86 -12.25 11.03 -1.74
N PHE A 87 -12.29 10.69 -3.04
CA PHE A 87 -11.92 11.60 -4.12
C PHE A 87 -12.78 12.87 -4.13
N GLU A 88 -14.11 12.75 -3.98
CA GLU A 88 -15.03 13.90 -3.92
C GLU A 88 -14.72 14.85 -2.76
N ARG A 89 -14.28 14.31 -1.61
CA ARG A 89 -13.87 15.14 -0.46
C ARG A 89 -12.55 15.86 -0.68
N ILE A 90 -11.57 15.20 -1.32
CA ILE A 90 -10.21 15.74 -1.41
C ILE A 90 -9.99 16.57 -2.67
N MET A 91 -10.50 16.13 -3.84
CA MET A 91 -10.21 16.73 -5.15
C MET A 91 -11.11 17.93 -5.47
N THR A 92 -11.10 18.93 -4.59
CA THR A 92 -11.79 20.21 -4.81
C THR A 92 -10.79 21.34 -5.02
N THR A 93 -11.22 22.42 -5.68
CA THR A 93 -10.34 23.57 -5.97
C THR A 93 -9.86 24.27 -4.70
N GLU A 94 -10.66 24.25 -3.63
CA GLU A 94 -10.32 24.80 -2.32
C GLU A 94 -9.18 24.03 -1.66
N ASN A 95 -9.07 22.73 -1.94
CA ASN A 95 -8.05 21.85 -1.38
C ASN A 95 -6.72 21.87 -2.15
N ILE A 96 -6.62 22.60 -3.28
CA ILE A 96 -5.40 22.62 -4.11
C ILE A 96 -4.16 22.98 -3.28
N ASP A 97 -4.23 24.00 -2.42
CA ASP A 97 -3.09 24.42 -1.60
C ASP A 97 -2.65 23.32 -0.61
N VAL A 98 -3.61 22.68 0.06
CA VAL A 98 -3.35 21.60 1.03
C VAL A 98 -2.77 20.38 0.33
N ILE A 99 -3.36 19.92 -0.78
CA ILE A 99 -2.87 18.78 -1.56
C ILE A 99 -1.44 19.07 -2.05
N SER A 100 -1.19 20.26 -2.60
CA SER A 100 0.12 20.63 -3.14
C SER A 100 1.21 20.59 -2.08
N LYS A 101 0.93 21.09 -0.88
CA LYS A 101 1.86 21.07 0.26
C LYS A 101 2.09 19.65 0.75
N ALA A 102 1.04 18.85 0.89
CA ALA A 102 1.14 17.47 1.35
C ALA A 102 1.96 16.60 0.38
N LEU A 103 1.67 16.70 -0.92
CA LEU A 103 2.42 15.96 -1.94
C LEU A 103 3.87 16.45 -2.08
N THR A 104 4.14 17.75 -1.93
CA THR A 104 5.53 18.24 -1.88
C THR A 104 6.26 17.65 -0.67
N ASN A 105 5.58 17.58 0.48
CA ASN A 105 6.17 16.99 1.67
C ASN A 105 6.50 15.51 1.44
N PHE A 106 5.53 14.73 0.94
CA PHE A 106 5.67 13.31 0.68
C PHE A 106 6.72 12.99 -0.41
N ALA A 107 6.57 13.56 -1.61
CA ALA A 107 7.32 13.12 -2.80
C ALA A 107 8.65 13.86 -3.02
N PHE A 108 8.88 14.99 -2.34
CA PHE A 108 10.07 15.80 -2.57
C PHE A 108 10.86 16.10 -1.29
N ARG A 109 10.18 16.49 -0.21
CA ARG A 109 10.86 16.94 1.01
C ARG A 109 11.30 15.78 1.90
N SER A 110 10.36 14.90 2.25
CA SER A 110 10.62 13.72 3.08
C SER A 110 11.52 12.76 2.31
N GLY A 111 12.76 12.61 2.76
CA GLY A 111 13.78 11.80 2.10
C GLY A 111 15.04 12.62 1.77
N PRO A 112 15.65 12.45 0.58
CA PRO A 112 16.99 12.97 0.28
C PRO A 112 17.16 14.48 0.50
N VAL A 113 16.13 15.28 0.25
CA VAL A 113 16.20 16.75 0.43
C VAL A 113 16.35 17.11 1.91
N GLU A 114 15.63 16.45 2.80
CA GLU A 114 15.74 16.66 4.25
C GLU A 114 17.10 16.14 4.77
N ASP A 115 17.64 15.05 4.22
CA ASP A 115 18.98 14.55 4.56
C ASP A 115 20.08 15.53 4.15
N ILE A 116 20.02 16.05 2.91
CA ILE A 116 20.96 17.05 2.39
C ILE A 116 20.90 18.33 3.24
N HIS A 117 19.70 18.77 3.62
CA HIS A 117 19.52 19.91 4.52
C HIS A 117 20.10 19.63 5.92
N SER A 118 19.83 18.46 6.50
CA SER A 118 20.36 18.04 7.81
C SER A 118 21.88 17.93 7.82
N ASN A 119 22.48 17.61 6.67
CA ASN A 119 23.93 17.58 6.45
C ASN A 119 24.54 18.97 6.19
N ASN A 120 23.78 20.06 6.38
CA ASN A 120 24.18 21.46 6.16
C ASN A 120 24.59 21.78 4.70
N GLN A 121 24.16 20.98 3.73
CA GLN A 121 24.45 21.19 2.30
C GLN A 121 23.40 22.10 1.62
N LEU A 122 22.23 22.27 2.25
CA LEU A 122 21.23 23.26 1.88
C LEU A 122 20.99 24.20 3.05
N THR A 123 20.92 25.51 2.80
CA THR A 123 20.48 26.43 3.84
C THR A 123 18.96 26.32 4.02
N GLN A 124 18.48 26.76 5.18
CA GLN A 124 17.04 26.92 5.44
C GLN A 124 16.34 27.82 4.40
N LYS A 125 17.05 28.82 3.87
CA LYS A 125 16.52 29.70 2.82
C LYS A 125 16.39 28.96 1.48
N ASP A 126 17.36 28.14 1.13
CA ASP A 126 17.33 27.34 -0.09
C ASP A 126 16.21 26.30 -0.02
N MET A 127 16.08 25.60 1.11
CA MET A 127 15.00 24.64 1.32
C MET A 127 13.61 25.29 1.16
N LYS A 128 13.40 26.49 1.73
CA LYS A 128 12.13 27.22 1.56
C LYS A 128 11.88 27.61 0.11
N THR A 129 12.92 28.01 -0.61
CA THR A 129 12.83 28.37 -2.04
C THR A 129 12.44 27.15 -2.87
N LEU A 130 13.11 26.01 -2.66
CA LEU A 130 12.83 24.74 -3.36
C LEU A 130 11.41 24.24 -3.06
N ASN A 131 11.02 24.20 -1.79
CA ASN A 131 9.67 23.80 -1.38
C ASN A 131 8.60 24.68 -2.04
N LYS A 132 8.79 26.02 -2.06
CA LYS A 132 7.83 26.93 -2.69
C LYS A 132 7.74 26.71 -4.20
N PHE A 133 8.87 26.44 -4.86
CA PHE A 133 8.89 26.14 -6.28
C PHE A 133 8.07 24.86 -6.60
N ILE A 134 8.32 23.77 -5.88
CA ILE A 134 7.60 22.50 -6.10
C ILE A 134 6.12 22.61 -5.75
N VAL A 135 5.76 23.24 -4.62
CA VAL A 135 4.35 23.49 -4.25
C VAL A 135 3.60 24.23 -5.35
N ASN A 136 4.19 25.28 -5.93
CA ASN A 136 3.54 26.04 -7.00
C ASN A 136 3.37 25.20 -8.28
N ARG A 137 4.35 24.36 -8.63
CA ARG A 137 4.27 23.48 -9.81
C ARG A 137 3.22 22.39 -9.63
N LEU A 138 3.21 21.72 -8.47
CA LEU A 138 2.21 20.71 -8.15
C LEU A 138 0.80 21.32 -8.08
N SER A 139 0.65 22.54 -7.56
CA SER A 139 -0.62 23.25 -7.56
C SER A 139 -1.21 23.41 -8.96
N TYR A 140 -0.39 23.71 -9.96
CA TYR A 140 -0.85 23.77 -11.34
C TYR A 140 -1.25 22.39 -11.88
N VAL A 141 -0.44 21.35 -11.64
CA VAL A 141 -0.76 19.98 -12.07
C VAL A 141 -2.08 19.48 -11.46
N ILE A 142 -2.25 19.65 -10.14
CA ILE A 142 -3.47 19.26 -9.42
C ILE A 142 -4.68 20.03 -9.95
N LYS A 143 -4.53 21.33 -10.23
CA LYS A 143 -5.59 22.13 -10.84
C LYS A 143 -6.03 21.56 -12.19
N LEU A 144 -5.10 21.18 -13.06
CA LEU A 144 -5.44 20.58 -14.35
C LEU A 144 -6.22 19.26 -14.18
N ILE A 145 -5.87 18.46 -13.18
CA ILE A 145 -6.57 17.20 -12.86
C ILE A 145 -7.99 17.48 -12.37
N ILE A 146 -8.14 18.36 -11.37
CA ILE A 146 -9.45 18.69 -10.76
C ILE A 146 -10.39 19.34 -11.78
N GLU A 147 -9.87 20.23 -12.63
CA GLU A 147 -10.66 20.92 -13.67
C GLU A 147 -10.85 20.06 -14.93
N SER A 148 -10.37 18.81 -14.95
CA SER A 148 -10.45 17.92 -16.12
C SER A 148 -9.85 18.52 -17.41
N ARG A 149 -8.78 19.31 -17.28
CA ARG A 149 -8.08 20.00 -18.37
C ARG A 149 -7.04 19.10 -19.04
N GLY A 150 -7.54 18.07 -19.72
CA GLY A 150 -6.73 17.00 -20.28
C GLY A 150 -5.73 17.44 -21.35
N ILE A 151 -6.07 18.41 -22.19
CA ILE A 151 -5.20 18.89 -23.28
C ILE A 151 -3.94 19.57 -22.71
N GLU A 152 -4.11 20.45 -21.73
CA GLU A 152 -2.98 21.12 -21.08
C GLU A 152 -2.13 20.16 -20.26
N LEU A 153 -2.76 19.16 -19.63
CA LEU A 153 -2.04 18.12 -18.89
C LEU A 153 -1.21 17.25 -19.84
N GLU A 154 -1.79 16.82 -20.97
CA GLU A 154 -1.07 16.06 -22.00
C GLU A 154 0.11 16.84 -22.56
N TYR A 155 -0.10 18.12 -22.91
CA TYR A 155 0.97 18.98 -23.39
C TYR A 155 2.09 19.14 -22.37
N LEU A 156 1.73 19.37 -21.09
CA LEU A 156 2.70 19.45 -20.00
C LEU A 156 3.54 18.17 -19.89
N ILE A 157 2.91 16.99 -19.91
CA ILE A 157 3.61 15.70 -19.81
C ILE A 157 4.53 15.50 -21.01
N ARG A 158 4.01 15.63 -22.24
CA ARG A 158 4.79 15.36 -23.47
C ARG A 158 5.96 16.32 -23.64
N SER A 159 5.76 17.61 -23.35
CA SER A 159 6.83 18.60 -23.46
C SER A 159 7.97 18.37 -22.47
N ASN A 160 7.69 17.81 -21.29
CA ASN A 160 8.70 17.53 -20.28
C ASN A 160 9.36 16.15 -20.41
N ALA A 161 8.64 15.15 -20.95
CA ALA A 161 9.18 13.81 -21.18
C ALA A 161 10.41 13.78 -22.11
N LEU A 162 10.61 14.79 -22.95
CA LEU A 162 11.80 14.90 -23.79
C LEU A 162 13.10 15.08 -22.99
N PHE A 163 13.01 15.52 -21.73
CA PHE A 163 14.16 15.85 -20.88
C PHE A 163 14.54 14.75 -19.87
N ASN A 164 13.82 13.63 -19.83
CA ASN A 164 14.03 12.57 -18.85
C ASN A 164 14.54 11.24 -19.45
N THR A 165 14.97 11.25 -20.72
CA THR A 165 15.38 10.05 -21.47
C THR A 165 16.60 9.32 -20.88
N GLY A 166 17.38 9.97 -20.02
CA GLY A 166 18.51 9.37 -19.32
C GLY A 166 18.23 9.01 -17.86
N TRP A 167 16.98 9.08 -17.40
CA TRP A 167 16.61 8.75 -16.02
C TRP A 167 16.25 7.26 -15.92
N ASP A 168 16.45 6.69 -14.74
CA ASP A 168 16.00 5.33 -14.46
C ASP A 168 14.47 5.22 -14.53
N ALA A 169 13.98 4.00 -14.74
CA ALA A 169 12.56 3.73 -14.70
C ALA A 169 11.98 4.10 -13.32
N ALA A 170 10.77 4.65 -13.30
CA ALA A 170 10.08 4.93 -12.05
C ALA A 170 9.73 3.62 -11.33
N GLU A 171 10.02 3.57 -10.03
CA GLU A 171 9.60 2.52 -9.11
C GLU A 171 8.53 3.09 -8.16
N GLU A 172 7.49 2.30 -7.87
CA GLU A 172 6.45 2.70 -6.93
C GLU A 172 7.00 2.69 -5.50
N ASP A 173 6.91 3.81 -4.81
CA ASP A 173 7.20 3.95 -3.38
C ASP A 173 6.01 4.66 -2.71
N ASP A 174 5.35 3.96 -1.80
CA ASP A 174 4.20 4.47 -1.06
C ASP A 174 4.58 5.17 0.24
N GLY A 175 5.87 5.21 0.61
CA GLY A 175 6.37 5.78 1.86
C GLY A 175 5.68 5.19 3.10
N ASP A 176 5.49 3.87 3.12
CA ASP A 176 4.77 3.10 4.14
C ASP A 176 3.26 3.44 4.25
N ASN A 177 2.68 4.17 3.30
CA ASN A 177 1.30 4.64 3.40
C ASN A 177 0.29 3.47 3.45
N PHE A 178 0.54 2.37 2.75
CA PHE A 178 -0.29 1.16 2.86
C PHE A 178 -0.35 0.64 4.30
N TYR A 179 0.80 0.58 4.97
CA TYR A 179 0.87 0.16 6.37
C TYR A 179 0.11 1.13 7.27
N LEU A 180 0.28 2.45 7.08
CA LEU A 180 -0.40 3.47 7.88
C LEU A 180 -1.92 3.40 7.72
N VAL A 181 -2.43 3.30 6.48
CA VAL A 181 -3.87 3.13 6.20
C VAL A 181 -4.40 1.87 6.87
N LYS A 182 -3.67 0.75 6.76
CA LYS A 182 -4.04 -0.51 7.43
C LYS A 182 -4.15 -0.34 8.95
N GLN A 183 -3.21 0.37 9.58
CA GLN A 183 -3.25 0.64 11.03
C GLN A 183 -4.43 1.52 11.44
N GLU A 184 -4.75 2.56 10.67
CA GLU A 184 -5.89 3.45 10.98
C GLU A 184 -7.23 2.71 10.84
N LEU A 185 -7.41 1.92 9.79
CA LEU A 185 -8.61 1.10 9.62
C LEU A 185 -8.76 0.05 10.74
N LEU A 186 -7.63 -0.47 11.25
CA LEU A 186 -7.64 -1.35 12.42
C LEU A 186 -8.12 -0.62 13.70
N LYS A 187 -7.96 0.70 13.82
CA LYS A 187 -8.38 1.47 15.00
C LYS A 187 -9.87 1.80 15.00
N TRP A 188 -10.50 2.01 13.84
CA TRP A 188 -11.91 2.42 13.72
C TRP A 188 -12.94 1.42 14.27
N ASN A 189 -12.52 0.17 14.53
CA ASN A 189 -13.33 -0.87 15.14
C ASN A 189 -12.86 -1.21 16.57
N ARG A 190 -12.65 -0.19 17.41
CA ARG A 190 -12.45 -0.29 18.86
C ARG A 190 -13.45 0.58 19.60
#